data_AF-A0A3M2FFZ6-F1
#
_entry.id   AF-A0A3M2FFZ6-F1
#
_cell.length_a   1.000
_cell.length_b   1.000
_cell.length_c   1.000
_cell.angle_alpha   90.00
_cell.angle_beta   90.00
_cell.angle_gamma   90.00
#
_symmetry.space_group_name_H-M   'P 1'
#
loop_
_entity.id
_entity.type
_entity.pdbx_description
1 polymer ?
#
loop_
_entity_poly.entity_id
_entity_poly.type
_entity_poly.pdbx_seq_one_letter_code
_entity_poly.pdbx_strand_id
1 'polypeptide(L)' 'MFDSILVVCVGNICRSPMAEALLKARAPAKVRVSSAGIGALVGSPAD' A
#
# COMPACT_ATOMS: atom_id res chain seq x y z
N MET A 1 -3.60 9.36 17.45
CA MET A 1 -3.71 9.53 15.98
C MET A 1 -2.62 8.68 15.34
N PHE A 2 -2.83 8.11 14.15
CA PHE A 2 -1.88 7.20 13.51
C PHE A 2 -0.90 7.94 12.58
N ASP A 3 0.39 7.61 12.67
CA ASP A 3 1.45 8.20 11.84
C ASP A 3 1.87 7.31 10.65
N SER A 4 1.49 6.04 10.67
CA SER A 4 1.84 5.06 9.63
C SER A 4 0.69 4.10 9.34
N ILE A 5 0.52 3.75 8.06
CA ILE A 5 -0.44 2.76 7.56
C ILE A 5 0.29 1.80 6.62
N LEU A 6 0.16 0.49 6.88
CA LEU A 6 0.63 -0.57 5.99
C LEU A 6 -0.59 -1.31 5.43
N VAL A 7 -0.78 -1.24 4.11
CA VAL A 7 -1.87 -1.95 3.42
C VAL A 7 -1.37 -3.30 2.94
N VAL A 8 -2.05 -4.38 3.30
CA VAL A 8 -1.61 -5.75 2.98
C VAL A 8 -2.66 -6.47 2.14
N CYS A 9 -2.21 -7.11 1.04
CA CYS A 9 -3.01 -8.12 0.33
C CYS A 9 -2.18 -9.40 0.13
N VAL A 10 -2.56 -10.26 -0.82
CA VAL A 10 -1.79 -11.49 -1.09
C VAL A 10 -0.53 -11.16 -1.90
N GLY A 11 -0.69 -10.77 -3.17
CA GLY A 11 0.43 -10.63 -4.12
C GLY A 11 1.14 -9.29 -4.15
N ASN A 12 0.64 -8.26 -3.47
CA ASN A 12 1.12 -6.87 -3.57
C ASN A 12 1.14 -6.26 -5.00
N ILE A 13 0.32 -6.75 -5.93
CA ILE A 13 0.29 -6.23 -7.31
C ILE A 13 -1.04 -5.57 -7.73
N CYS A 14 -2.17 -5.86 -7.07
CA CYS A 14 -3.47 -5.26 -7.45
C CYS A 14 -4.09 -4.42 -6.32
N ARG A 15 -4.56 -5.08 -5.25
CA ARG A 15 -5.38 -4.44 -4.21
C ARG A 15 -4.60 -3.47 -3.32
N SER A 16 -3.44 -3.89 -2.81
CA SER A 16 -2.68 -3.07 -1.87
C SER A 16 -1.94 -1.89 -2.51
N PRO A 17 -1.35 -1.98 -3.73
CA PRO A 17 -0.81 -0.80 -4.41
C PRO A 17 -1.89 0.24 -4.76
N MET A 18 -3.06 -0.22 -5.22
CA MET A 18 -4.21 0.66 -5.49
C MET A 18 -4.63 1.43 -4.22
N ALA A 19 -4.82 0.71 -3.11
CA ALA A 19 -5.20 1.33 -1.84
C ALA A 19 -4.10 2.25 -1.28
N GLU A 20 -2.82 1.90 -1.42
CA GLU A 20 -1.71 2.78 -1.07
C GLU A 20 -1.78 4.11 -1.83
N ALA A 21 -1.98 4.07 -3.16
CA ALA A 21 -2.08 5.27 -3.99
C ALA A 21 -3.28 6.14 -3.60
N LEU A 22 -4.45 5.53 -3.41
CA LEU A 22 -5.67 6.24 -2.99
C LEU A 22 -5.53 6.85 -1.60
N LEU A 23 -4.90 6.15 -0.66
CA LEU A 23 -4.65 6.67 0.67
C LEU A 23 -3.60 7.77 0.66
N LYS A 24 -2.51 7.65 -0.10
CA LYS A 24 -1.53 8.73 -0.27
C LYS A 24 -2.18 10.01 -0.80
N ALA A 25 -3.17 9.90 -1.69
CA ALA A 25 -3.89 11.04 -2.24
C ALA A 25 -4.84 11.73 -1.24
N ARG A 26 -5.26 11.05 -0.16
CA ARG A 26 -6.28 11.53 0.78
C ARG A 26 -5.77 11.73 2.20
N ALA A 27 -4.71 11.04 2.58
CA ALA A 27 -4.15 11.09 3.92
C ALA A 27 -3.43 12.43 4.16
N PRO A 28 -3.38 12.93 5.40
CA PRO A 28 -2.55 14.07 5.75
C PRO A 28 -1.08 13.80 5.38
N ALA A 29 -0.37 14.82 4.91
CA ALA A 29 1.03 14.70 4.43
C ALA A 29 2.00 14.07 5.46
N LYS A 30 1.69 14.17 6.76
CA LYS A 30 2.49 13.56 7.83
C LYS A 30 2.31 12.04 7.97
N VAL A 31 1.24 11.47 7.41
CA VAL A 31 0.93 10.05 7.53
C VAL A 31 1.69 9.28 6.45
N ARG A 32 2.53 8.34 6.87
CA ARG A 32 3.24 7.45 5.94
C ARG A 32 2.33 6.32 5.52
N VAL A 33 2.20 6.11 4.21
CA VAL A 33 1.41 5.01 3.66
C VAL A 33 2.31 4.13 2.80
N SER A 34 2.25 2.83 3.01
CA SER A 34 3.01 1.82 2.25
C SER A 34 2.16 0.56 2.07
N SER A 35 2.58 -0.34 1.20
CA SER A 35 1.92 -1.62 0.99
C SER A 35 2.87 -2.81 1.05
N ALA A 36 2.32 -3.99 1.39
CA ALA A 36 3.03 -5.26 1.38
C ALA A 36 2.10 -6.41 0.92
N GLY A 37 2.66 -7.61 0.74
CA GLY A 37 1.91 -8.82 0.42
C GLY A 37 2.37 -9.99 1.27
N ILE A 38 1.42 -10.80 1.77
CA ILE A 38 1.75 -12.02 2.54
C ILE A 38 2.36 -13.13 1.67
N GLY A 39 2.17 -13.04 0.36
CA GLY A 39 2.81 -13.86 -0.67
C GLY A 39 3.18 -12.96 -1.85
N ALA A 40 3.92 -11.90 -1.57
CA ALA A 40 4.21 -10.85 -2.54
C ALA A 40 4.95 -11.39 -3.77
N LEU A 41 4.55 -10.93 -4.95
CA LEU A 41 5.27 -11.14 -6.19
C LEU A 41 6.38 -10.10 -6.30
N VAL A 42 7.48 -10.33 -5.57
CA VAL A 42 8.58 -9.36 -5.46
C VAL A 42 9.20 -9.09 -6.83
N GLY A 43 9.32 -7.80 -7.18
CA GLY A 43 9.83 -7.35 -8.47
C GLY A 43 8.78 -7.25 -9.58
N SER A 44 7.56 -7.74 -9.36
CA SER A 44 6.44 -7.52 -10.28
C SER A 44 5.88 -6.11 -10.13
N PRO A 45 5.55 -5.42 -11.24
CA PRO A 45 4.88 -4.13 -11.18
C PRO A 45 3.45 -4.28 -10.65
N ALA A 46 2.84 -3.15 -10.31
CA ALA A 46 1.40 -3.11 -10.14
C ALA A 46 0.69 -3.42 -11.47
N ASP A 47 -0.42 -4.13 -11.39
CA ASP A 47 -1.32 -4.50 -12.48
C ASP A 47 -2.45 -3.46 -12.65
#